data_AF-F4D2P2-F1
#
_entry.id   AF-F4D2P2-F1
#
_cell.length_a   1.000
_cell.length_b   1.000
_cell.length_c   1.000
_cell.angle_alpha   90.00
_cell.angle_beta   90.00
_cell.angle_gamma   90.00
#
_symmetry.space_group_name_H-M   'P 1'
#
loop_
_entity.id
_entity.type
_entity.pdbx_description
1 polymer ?
#
loop_
_entity_poly.entity_id
_entity_poly.type
_entity_poly.pdbx_seq_one_letter_code
_entity_poly.pdbx_strand_id
1 'polypeptide(L)'
;MKTTDNLSENEFLPLDTIYFKDLEEEIKNLFSENEINGTLIKSENYQALNSLKNRYKETIDCIYIDPPYNTQNNEFIYADNFKRSSWLSMIENRLELAHKLLNNKGVMFVSIDDNEQAYLKTLMDEVFNGGGVITL
;
A
#
# COMPACT_ATOMS: atom_id res chain seq x y z
N MET A 1 13.43 -12.17 -10.01
CA MET A 1 14.78 -12.54 -10.50
C MET A 1 15.24 -13.74 -9.69
N LYS A 2 15.43 -14.92 -10.29
CA LYS A 2 16.08 -16.04 -9.59
C LYS A 2 17.58 -15.78 -9.58
N THR A 3 18.06 -14.97 -8.65
CA THR A 3 19.49 -14.78 -8.46
C THR A 3 19.92 -15.59 -7.26
N THR A 4 20.28 -16.84 -7.52
CA THR A 4 21.13 -17.65 -6.64
C THR A 4 22.58 -17.14 -6.65
N ASP A 5 22.89 -16.18 -7.52
CA ASP A 5 24.24 -15.70 -7.74
C ASP A 5 24.53 -14.52 -6.80
N ASN A 6 25.51 -14.72 -5.91
CA ASN A 6 26.13 -13.71 -5.03
C ASN A 6 25.23 -13.03 -3.98
N LEU A 7 24.50 -13.83 -3.19
CA LEU A 7 23.85 -13.35 -1.96
C LEU A 7 24.86 -12.78 -0.95
N SER A 8 26.08 -13.33 -0.88
CA SER A 8 27.14 -12.84 0.00
C SER A 8 27.68 -11.46 -0.39
N GLU A 9 27.51 -11.03 -1.65
CA GLU A 9 27.93 -9.70 -2.11
C GLU A 9 26.81 -8.66 -1.99
N ASN A 10 25.59 -9.08 -1.64
CA ASN A 10 24.39 -8.24 -1.62
C ASN A 10 23.56 -8.44 -0.35
N GLU A 11 24.18 -8.18 0.80
CA GLU A 11 23.63 -8.41 2.15
C GLU A 11 22.24 -7.78 2.40
N PHE A 12 21.92 -6.67 1.71
CA PHE A 12 20.68 -5.92 1.90
C PHE A 12 19.61 -6.16 0.84
N LEU A 13 19.84 -7.04 -0.14
CA LEU A 13 18.83 -7.31 -1.15
C LEU A 13 17.66 -8.10 -0.55
N PRO A 14 16.41 -7.67 -0.78
CA PRO A 14 15.25 -8.43 -0.33
C PRO A 14 15.20 -9.78 -1.06
N LEU A 15 15.09 -10.85 -0.26
CA LEU A 15 14.97 -12.22 -0.72
C LEU A 15 13.51 -12.61 -0.88
N ASP A 16 13.15 -13.15 -2.05
CA ASP A 16 11.82 -13.70 -2.26
C ASP A 16 11.77 -15.15 -1.73
N THR A 17 11.17 -15.31 -0.55
CA THR A 17 11.10 -16.58 0.19
C THR A 17 10.31 -17.66 -0.54
N ILE A 18 9.55 -17.33 -1.60
CA ILE A 18 8.84 -18.33 -2.41
C ILE A 18 9.77 -19.36 -3.06
N TYR A 19 11.04 -18.97 -3.29
CA TYR A 19 12.04 -19.82 -3.93
C TYR A 19 12.87 -20.65 -2.94
N PHE A 20 12.72 -20.44 -1.62
CA PHE A 20 13.51 -21.07 -0.55
C PHE A 20 12.62 -21.75 0.49
N LYS A 21 11.74 -22.65 0.02
CA LYS A 21 10.75 -23.31 0.90
C LYS A 21 11.38 -24.20 1.97
N ASP A 22 12.58 -24.70 1.72
CA ASP A 22 13.38 -25.48 2.65
C ASP A 22 13.87 -24.68 3.86
N LEU A 23 13.99 -23.35 3.72
CA LEU A 23 14.40 -22.43 4.79
C LEU A 23 13.22 -21.85 5.58
N GLU A 24 11.97 -22.18 5.21
CA GLU A 24 10.77 -21.55 5.81
C GLU A 24 10.74 -21.71 7.34
N GLU A 25 10.99 -22.92 7.85
CA GLU A 25 10.98 -23.18 9.30
C GLU A 25 12.18 -22.55 10.01
N GLU A 26 13.35 -22.51 9.38
CA GLU A 26 14.53 -21.84 9.93
C GLU A 26 14.28 -20.34 10.07
N ILE A 27 13.71 -19.70 9.03
CA ILE A 27 13.33 -18.29 9.04
C ILE A 27 12.28 -18.01 10.11
N LYS A 28 11.23 -18.84 10.24
CA LYS A 28 10.21 -18.66 11.28
C LYS A 28 10.82 -18.71 12.69
N ASN A 29 11.78 -19.61 12.92
CA ASN A 29 12.45 -19.75 14.22
C ASN A 29 13.36 -18.57 14.56
N LEU A 30 13.70 -17.69 13.61
CA LEU A 30 14.43 -16.44 13.89
C LEU A 30 13.55 -15.39 14.58
N PHE A 31 12.22 -15.52 14.54
CA PHE A 31 11.29 -14.53 15.09
C PHE A 31 10.52 -15.09 16.28
N SER A 32 10.31 -14.27 17.32
CA SER A 32 9.33 -14.61 18.36
C SER A 32 7.94 -14.18 17.94
N GLU A 33 6.92 -15.03 18.09
CA GLU A 33 5.52 -14.65 17.81
C GLU A 33 5.08 -13.41 18.60
N ASN A 34 5.66 -13.19 19.79
CA ASN A 34 5.35 -12.04 20.64
C ASN A 34 5.96 -10.72 20.15
N GLU A 35 6.90 -10.76 19.21
CA GLU A 35 7.52 -9.58 18.61
C GLU A 35 6.73 -9.07 17.39
N ILE A 36 5.84 -9.89 16.84
CA ILE A 36 5.06 -9.56 15.63
C ILE A 36 3.71 -8.97 16.05
N ASN A 37 3.58 -7.65 15.94
CA ASN A 37 2.34 -6.92 16.20
C ASN A 37 1.58 -6.52 14.91
N GLY A 38 2.14 -6.84 13.74
CA GLY A 38 1.57 -6.53 12.44
C GLY A 38 0.41 -7.45 12.07
N THR A 39 -0.59 -6.91 11.36
CA THR A 39 -1.69 -7.69 10.79
C THR A 39 -1.61 -7.67 9.27
N LEU A 40 -1.49 -8.85 8.63
CA LEU A 40 -1.59 -8.99 7.18
C LEU A 40 -3.02 -9.37 6.79
N ILE A 41 -3.61 -8.62 5.86
CA ILE A 41 -4.98 -8.87 5.37
C ILE A 41 -4.91 -9.19 3.89
N LYS A 42 -5.32 -10.41 3.51
CA LYS A 42 -5.47 -10.82 2.12
C LYS A 42 -6.93 -10.61 1.67
N SER A 43 -7.19 -9.49 1.00
CA SER A 43 -8.50 -9.12 0.48
C SER A 43 -8.35 -8.09 -0.64
N GLU A 44 -9.42 -7.88 -1.41
CA GLU A 44 -9.59 -6.61 -2.13
C GLU A 44 -9.61 -5.47 -1.09
N ASN A 45 -8.82 -4.43 -1.31
CA ASN A 45 -8.52 -3.43 -0.29
C ASN A 45 -9.74 -2.59 0.12
N TYR A 46 -10.73 -2.38 -0.76
CA TYR A 46 -11.98 -1.70 -0.40
C TYR A 46 -12.75 -2.51 0.66
N GLN A 47 -12.82 -3.83 0.51
CA GLN A 47 -13.47 -4.71 1.49
C GLN A 47 -12.67 -4.79 2.79
N ALA A 48 -11.33 -4.84 2.69
CA ALA A 48 -10.45 -4.82 3.85
C ALA A 48 -10.67 -3.55 4.70
N LEU A 49 -10.62 -2.37 4.08
CA LEU A 49 -10.81 -1.09 4.76
C LEU A 49 -12.19 -1.00 5.43
N ASN A 50 -13.25 -1.48 4.77
CA ASN A 50 -14.59 -1.54 5.37
C ASN A 50 -14.63 -2.43 6.62
N SER A 51 -13.95 -3.58 6.60
CA SER A 51 -13.87 -4.47 7.77
C SER A 51 -13.13 -3.83 8.96
N LEU A 52 -12.18 -2.93 8.67
CA LEU A 52 -11.35 -2.25 9.68
C LEU A 52 -12.05 -1.03 10.31
N LYS A 53 -13.02 -0.45 9.60
CA LYS A 53 -13.67 0.83 9.95
C LYS A 53 -14.12 0.94 11.40
N ASN A 54 -14.74 -0.09 11.97
CA ASN A 54 -15.25 -0.03 13.33
C ASN A 54 -14.15 -0.16 14.39
N ARG A 55 -13.08 -0.90 14.09
CA ARG A 55 -12.00 -1.18 15.04
C ARG A 55 -10.95 -0.08 15.07
N TYR A 56 -10.69 0.54 13.92
CA TYR A 56 -9.59 1.48 13.72
C TYR A 56 -10.06 2.88 13.32
N LYS A 57 -11.32 3.24 13.63
CA LYS A 57 -11.84 4.59 13.37
C LYS A 57 -11.00 5.62 14.12
N GLU A 58 -10.43 6.57 13.41
CA GLU A 58 -9.64 7.67 13.98
C GLU A 58 -8.49 7.21 14.91
N THR A 59 -7.90 6.05 14.64
CA THR A 59 -6.77 5.54 15.44
C THR A 59 -5.47 5.41 14.65
N ILE A 60 -5.52 5.47 13.32
CA ILE A 60 -4.33 5.29 12.48
C ILE A 60 -3.54 6.59 12.42
N ASP A 61 -2.25 6.54 12.77
CA ASP A 61 -1.34 7.69 12.71
C ASP A 61 -0.80 7.96 11.31
N CYS A 62 -0.57 6.90 10.52
CA CYS A 62 0.06 7.02 9.21
C CYS A 62 -0.52 6.01 8.24
N ILE A 63 -0.79 6.47 7.01
CA ILE A 63 -1.15 5.61 5.88
C ILE A 63 -0.16 5.88 4.75
N TYR A 64 0.38 4.83 4.16
CA TYR A 64 1.17 4.89 2.93
C TYR A 64 0.52 3.99 1.88
N ILE A 65 0.35 4.50 0.66
CA ILE A 65 -0.12 3.71 -0.48
C ILE A 65 0.70 4.01 -1.74
N ASP A 66 0.81 2.99 -2.58
CA ASP A 66 1.45 3.03 -3.89
C ASP A 66 0.45 2.46 -4.93
N PRO A 67 -0.57 3.25 -5.32
CA PRO A 67 -1.61 2.81 -6.26
C PRO A 67 -1.06 2.61 -7.68
N PRO A 68 -1.81 1.99 -8.60
CA PRO A 68 -1.45 1.96 -10.01
C PRO A 68 -1.28 3.37 -10.59
N TYR A 69 -0.24 3.60 -11.39
CA TYR A 69 0.10 4.93 -11.94
C TYR A 69 -0.64 5.26 -13.23
N ASN A 70 -1.34 4.27 -13.79
CA ASN A 70 -2.09 4.36 -15.03
C ASN A 70 -1.21 4.74 -16.25
N THR A 71 0.00 4.18 -16.31
CA THR A 71 1.01 4.49 -17.33
C THR A 71 0.67 3.93 -18.71
N GLN A 72 -0.38 3.10 -18.81
CA GLN A 72 -0.72 2.30 -20.00
C GLN A 72 0.38 1.32 -20.42
N ASN A 73 1.38 1.09 -19.57
CA ASN A 73 2.42 0.09 -19.79
C ASN A 73 2.03 -1.23 -19.10
N ASN A 74 2.34 -2.36 -19.73
CA ASN A 74 2.12 -3.69 -19.17
C ASN A 74 3.29 -4.16 -18.27
N GLU A 75 4.11 -3.24 -17.75
CA GLU A 75 5.29 -3.60 -16.96
C GLU A 75 4.96 -3.95 -15.50
N PHE A 76 3.78 -3.55 -15.01
CA PHE A 76 3.35 -3.83 -13.64
C PHE A 76 2.57 -5.16 -13.55
N ILE A 77 2.67 -5.80 -12.37
CA ILE A 77 2.01 -7.08 -12.06
C ILE A 77 0.48 -6.88 -11.88
N TYR A 78 0.04 -5.63 -11.71
CA TYR A 78 -1.36 -5.24 -11.57
C TYR A 78 -1.86 -4.50 -12.82
N ALA A 79 -3.18 -4.43 -12.99
CA ALA A 79 -3.77 -3.67 -14.10
C ALA A 79 -3.37 -2.19 -13.97
N ASP A 80 -2.75 -1.63 -15.02
CA ASP A 80 -2.24 -0.26 -15.05
C ASP A 80 -2.76 0.54 -16.26
N ASN A 81 -3.91 0.11 -16.79
CA ASN A 81 -4.51 0.62 -18.02
C ASN A 81 -5.99 1.03 -17.83
N PHE A 82 -6.29 1.64 -16.69
CA PHE A 82 -7.64 2.08 -16.37
C PHE A 82 -8.03 3.30 -17.19
N LYS A 83 -9.34 3.41 -17.51
CA LYS A 83 -9.89 4.72 -17.85
C LYS A 83 -9.72 5.63 -16.63
N ARG A 84 -9.25 6.86 -16.82
CA ARG A 84 -9.05 7.83 -15.73
C ARG A 84 -10.25 7.97 -14.80
N SER A 85 -11.48 8.02 -15.35
CA SER A 85 -12.70 8.05 -14.54
C SER A 85 -12.85 6.83 -13.63
N SER A 86 -12.52 5.64 -14.13
CA SER A 86 -12.56 4.40 -13.35
C SER A 86 -11.46 4.37 -12.28
N TRP A 87 -10.27 4.87 -12.61
CA TRP A 87 -9.18 5.01 -11.65
C TRP A 87 -9.56 5.97 -10.51
N LEU A 88 -10.09 7.14 -10.83
CA LEU A 88 -10.53 8.12 -9.84
C LEU A 88 -11.64 7.57 -8.95
N SER A 89 -12.68 6.93 -9.51
CA SER A 89 -13.74 6.30 -8.70
C SER A 89 -13.20 5.17 -7.81
N MET A 90 -12.17 4.44 -8.26
CA MET A 90 -11.51 3.41 -7.46
C MET A 90 -10.74 4.03 -6.29
N ILE A 91 -9.98 5.09 -6.53
CA ILE A 91 -9.16 5.75 -5.50
C ILE A 91 -10.04 6.51 -4.50
N GLU A 92 -11.05 7.25 -4.97
CA GLU A 92 -11.99 8.02 -4.16
C GLU A 92 -12.59 7.18 -3.02
N ASN A 93 -13.17 6.03 -3.36
CA ASN A 93 -13.82 5.17 -2.37
C ASN A 93 -12.85 4.61 -1.32
N ARG A 94 -11.56 4.49 -1.64
CA ARG A 94 -10.50 4.06 -0.72
C ARG A 94 -10.03 5.23 0.15
N LEU A 95 -9.85 6.41 -0.44
CA LEU A 95 -9.48 7.63 0.28
C LEU A 95 -10.54 7.99 1.32
N GLU A 96 -11.83 7.89 0.99
CA GLU A 96 -12.90 8.15 1.96
C GLU A 96 -12.86 7.20 3.16
N LEU A 97 -12.48 5.93 2.96
CA LEU A 97 -12.36 4.96 4.04
C LEU A 97 -11.08 5.21 4.82
N ALA A 98 -9.95 5.45 4.15
CA ALA A 98 -8.68 5.80 4.76
C ALA A 98 -8.81 7.03 5.67
N HIS A 99 -9.51 8.08 5.20
CA HIS A 99 -9.78 9.28 5.99
C HIS A 99 -10.55 8.97 7.28
N LYS A 100 -11.53 8.05 7.24
CA LYS A 100 -12.30 7.63 8.43
C LYS A 100 -11.45 6.84 9.44
N LEU A 101 -10.35 6.23 9.00
CA LEU A 101 -9.42 5.47 9.85
C LEU A 101 -8.33 6.36 10.46
N LEU A 102 -7.90 7.40 9.73
CA LEU A 102 -6.87 8.34 10.19
C LEU A 102 -7.35 9.14 11.39
N ASN A 103 -6.46 9.28 12.38
CA ASN A 103 -6.71 10.16 13.50
C ASN A 103 -6.52 11.64 13.09
N ASN A 104 -6.89 12.57 13.97
CA ASN A 104 -6.89 14.01 13.68
C ASN A 104 -5.49 14.64 13.46
N LYS A 105 -4.42 13.93 13.79
CA LYS A 105 -3.02 14.32 13.55
C LYS A 105 -2.35 13.41 12.53
N GLY A 106 -3.10 12.47 11.96
CA GLY A 106 -2.58 11.45 11.08
C GLY A 106 -2.17 12.03 9.74
N VAL A 107 -1.23 11.35 9.10
CA VAL A 107 -0.72 11.74 7.79
C VAL A 107 -0.91 10.62 6.78
N MET A 108 -1.26 10.98 5.56
CA MET A 108 -1.31 10.05 4.43
C MET A 108 -0.26 10.41 3.39
N PHE A 109 0.50 9.40 2.98
CA PHE A 109 1.46 9.48 1.88
C PHE A 109 0.96 8.66 0.70
N VAL A 110 1.04 9.23 -0.49
CA VAL A 110 0.70 8.54 -1.74
C VAL A 110 1.82 8.74 -2.74
N SER A 111 2.42 7.64 -3.18
CA SER A 111 3.37 7.66 -4.29
C SER A 111 2.59 7.65 -5.61
N ILE A 112 2.94 8.54 -6.53
CA ILE A 112 2.27 8.64 -7.84
C ILE A 112 3.22 9.24 -8.87
N ASP A 113 3.01 8.92 -10.15
CA ASP A 113 3.70 9.59 -11.24
C ASP A 113 2.91 10.80 -11.78
N ASP A 114 3.49 11.46 -12.78
CA ASP A 114 2.92 12.65 -13.41
C ASP A 114 1.58 12.40 -14.14
N ASN A 115 1.22 11.15 -14.47
CA ASN A 115 0.02 10.85 -15.27
C ASN A 115 -1.28 11.15 -14.50
N GLU A 116 -1.30 10.84 -13.20
CA GLU A 116 -2.49 10.97 -12.35
C GLU A 116 -2.30 11.95 -11.18
N GLN A 117 -1.08 12.45 -10.93
CA GLN A 117 -0.77 13.33 -9.78
C GLN A 117 -1.73 14.52 -9.62
N ALA A 118 -2.01 15.27 -10.69
CA ALA A 118 -2.86 16.46 -10.63
C ALA A 118 -4.32 16.12 -10.27
N TYR A 119 -4.82 15.00 -10.79
CA TYR A 119 -6.18 14.53 -10.53
C TYR A 119 -6.30 13.95 -9.12
N LEU A 120 -5.31 13.15 -8.72
CA LEU A 120 -5.20 12.63 -7.37
C LEU A 120 -5.16 13.78 -6.35
N LYS A 121 -4.34 14.81 -6.58
CA LYS A 121 -4.25 15.96 -5.67
C LYS A 121 -5.60 16.64 -5.47
N THR A 122 -6.33 16.87 -6.55
CA THR A 122 -7.67 17.49 -6.51
C THR A 122 -8.65 16.61 -5.71
N LEU A 123 -8.64 15.30 -5.97
CA LEU A 123 -9.49 14.34 -5.27
C LEU A 123 -9.15 14.26 -3.77
N MET A 124 -7.87 14.27 -3.42
CA MET A 124 -7.43 14.25 -2.03
C MET A 124 -7.82 15.54 -1.31
N ASP A 125 -7.74 16.70 -1.97
CA ASP A 125 -8.21 17.97 -1.40
C ASP A 125 -9.70 17.96 -1.10
N GLU A 126 -10.51 17.34 -1.96
CA GLU A 126 -11.94 17.13 -1.75
C GLU A 126 -12.22 16.19 -0.57
N VAL A 127 -11.56 15.02 -0.53
CA VAL A 127 -11.83 14.01 0.52
C VAL A 127 -11.32 14.44 1.91
N PHE A 128 -10.18 15.13 1.97
CA PHE A 128 -9.50 15.50 3.22
C PHE A 128 -9.65 16.98 3.59
N ASN A 129 -10.43 17.76 2.82
CA ASN A 129 -10.58 19.21 2.99
C ASN A 129 -9.22 19.94 3.08
N GLY A 130 -8.23 19.50 2.31
CA GLY A 130 -6.88 20.05 2.26
C GLY A 130 -5.95 19.75 3.46
N GLY A 131 -6.34 18.85 4.37
CA GLY A 131 -5.53 18.49 5.55
C GLY A 131 -4.76 17.16 5.40
N GLY A 132 -3.58 17.06 6.05
CA GLY A 132 -2.96 15.77 6.41
C GLY A 132 -2.46 14.88 5.27
N VAL A 133 -2.32 15.39 4.05
CA VAL A 133 -1.97 14.59 2.86
C VAL A 133 -0.69 15.10 2.19
N ILE A 134 0.20 14.17 1.84
CA ILE A 134 1.44 14.42 1.11
C ILE A 134 1.51 13.45 -0.09
N THR A 135 1.65 14.00 -1.30
CA THR A 135 1.95 13.21 -2.51
C THR A 135 3.47 13.22 -2.73
N LEU A 136 4.07 12.04 -2.90
CA LEU A 136 5.51 11.85 -3.10
C LEU A 136 5.83 11.41 -4.53
#